data_AF-A0A1G8AAR0-F1
#
_entry.id   AF-A0A1G8AAR0-F1
#
_cell.length_a   1.000
_cell.length_b   1.000
_cell.length_c   1.000
_cell.angle_alpha   90.00
_cell.angle_beta   90.00
_cell.angle_gamma   90.00
#
_symmetry.space_group_name_H-M   'P 1'
#
loop_
_entity.id
_entity.type
_entity.pdbx_description
1 polymer ?
#
loop_
_entity_poly.entity_id
_entity_poly.type
_entity_poly.pdbx_seq_one_letter_code
_entity_poly.pdbx_strand_id
1 'polypeptide(L)'
;MPDITTFETLDREIERIGGKPIVLEALWAGDTGGWYLLLYIYTVKGIFFFKRTTRHLLGEVSSPEGIEYFTNGKPSVSLLAEQFGNKASEKYNLTFYFPSPKDTDEDCPAWTERHLAITCADCSKLIIPTDSPHLPKDICYDCHLTREENEKLKDDSPADGGVHMYLYKDDEYEPIGYCTNFESFPIAPFIEEKVKNRLNENAIDIVKLDRQDIIELKGKLENALDQKLDKYEIPVIDERKKRFIITHTLKYKGKEYELMRNFNDEHIRISNFIHSVETAEKAIAENYIYEFYFNKGITYRDDSFLRFIHYVCHGRTNIADISNRYTNILTDTEVLQTLKKLEQLRCVMISNDGVQITQLGQCII
;
A
#
# COMPACT_ATOMS: atom_id res chain seq x y z
N MET A 1 18.00 -17.92 10.88
CA MET A 1 18.66 -17.67 9.58
C MET A 1 19.68 -16.56 9.84
N PRO A 2 20.89 -16.56 9.25
CA PRO A 2 21.83 -15.47 9.44
C PRO A 2 21.35 -14.19 8.74
N ASP A 3 21.49 -13.04 9.42
CA ASP A 3 21.27 -11.72 8.84
C ASP A 3 22.58 -11.23 8.20
N ILE A 4 22.56 -11.01 6.89
CA ILE A 4 23.72 -10.64 6.10
C ILE A 4 23.66 -9.13 5.86
N THR A 5 24.30 -8.40 6.78
CA THR A 5 24.39 -6.93 6.75
C THR A 5 25.71 -6.42 6.17
N THR A 6 26.72 -7.28 6.05
CA THR A 6 28.05 -6.95 5.49
C THR A 6 28.61 -8.07 4.63
N PHE A 7 29.59 -7.74 3.78
CA PHE A 7 30.27 -8.72 2.95
C PHE A 7 31.05 -9.74 3.79
N GLU A 8 31.64 -9.34 4.92
CA GLU A 8 32.40 -10.23 5.81
C GLU A 8 31.50 -11.32 6.41
N THR A 9 30.25 -10.97 6.70
CA THR A 9 29.25 -11.95 7.16
C THR A 9 28.92 -12.93 6.04
N LEU A 10 28.65 -12.44 4.82
CA LEU A 10 28.43 -13.30 3.66
C LEU A 10 29.63 -14.22 3.41
N ASP A 11 30.83 -13.67 3.47
CA ASP A 11 32.08 -14.34 3.17
C ASP A 11 32.31 -15.53 4.10
N ARG A 12 32.13 -15.30 5.41
CA ARG A 12 32.18 -16.35 6.44
C ARG A 12 31.13 -17.44 6.19
N GLU A 13 29.92 -17.07 5.78
CA GLU A 13 28.86 -18.04 5.47
C GLU A 13 29.20 -18.90 4.24
N ILE A 14 29.78 -18.30 3.18
CA ILE A 14 30.27 -19.04 2.01
C ILE A 14 31.38 -20.03 2.39
N GLU A 15 32.38 -19.58 3.16
CA GLU A 15 33.51 -20.42 3.59
C GLU A 15 33.04 -21.61 4.44
N ARG A 16 32.01 -21.40 5.30
CA ARG A 16 31.44 -22.43 6.17
C ARG A 16 30.81 -23.60 5.41
N ILE A 17 30.20 -23.36 4.26
CA ILE A 17 29.56 -24.41 3.44
C ILE A 17 30.62 -25.36 2.85
N GLY A 18 31.78 -24.83 2.47
CA GLY A 18 32.87 -25.55 1.81
C GLY A 18 32.52 -26.08 0.40
N GLY A 19 33.53 -26.60 -0.30
CA GLY A 19 33.42 -26.93 -1.73
C GLY A 19 33.73 -25.72 -2.61
N LYS A 20 33.77 -25.91 -3.94
CA LYS A 20 34.03 -24.80 -4.86
C LYS A 20 32.72 -24.04 -5.13
N PRO A 21 32.57 -22.77 -4.71
CA PRO A 21 31.42 -21.96 -5.10
C PRO A 21 31.42 -21.73 -6.61
N ILE A 22 30.25 -21.80 -7.23
CA ILE A 22 30.09 -21.61 -8.67
C ILE A 22 29.06 -20.53 -9.00
N VAL A 23 28.01 -20.40 -8.19
CA VAL A 23 26.98 -19.36 -8.35
C VAL A 23 26.57 -18.86 -6.98
N LEU A 24 26.51 -17.54 -6.83
CA LEU A 24 25.80 -16.87 -5.74
C LEU A 24 24.50 -16.32 -6.33
N GLU A 25 23.38 -16.75 -5.77
CA GLU A 25 22.04 -16.42 -6.23
C GLU A 25 21.36 -15.54 -5.17
N ALA A 26 20.71 -14.47 -5.63
CA ALA A 26 19.83 -13.63 -4.82
C ALA A 26 18.40 -13.72 -5.37
N LEU A 27 17.44 -14.10 -4.53
CA LEU A 27 16.02 -14.22 -4.89
C LEU A 27 15.14 -13.57 -3.84
N TRP A 28 14.07 -12.91 -4.29
CA TRP A 28 13.03 -12.42 -3.41
C TRP A 28 12.15 -13.57 -2.93
N ALA A 29 11.59 -13.41 -1.73
CA ALA A 29 10.54 -14.24 -1.17
C ALA A 29 9.55 -13.33 -0.44
N GLY A 30 8.25 -13.57 -0.59
CA GLY A 30 7.21 -12.85 0.13
C GLY A 30 6.45 -13.75 1.11
N ASP A 31 6.05 -13.20 2.25
CA ASP A 31 5.01 -13.80 3.08
C ASP A 31 4.13 -12.72 3.73
N THR A 32 3.27 -13.10 4.68
CA THR A 32 2.40 -12.16 5.41
C THR A 32 3.15 -11.09 6.22
N GLY A 33 4.43 -11.29 6.48
CA GLY A 33 5.34 -10.38 7.19
C GLY A 33 6.12 -9.43 6.29
N GLY A 34 6.07 -9.61 4.97
CA GLY A 34 6.69 -8.70 3.99
C GLY A 34 7.57 -9.41 2.97
N TRP A 35 8.48 -8.63 2.37
CA TRP A 35 9.43 -9.09 1.36
C TRP A 35 10.82 -9.29 1.95
N TYR A 36 11.46 -10.39 1.56
CA TYR A 36 12.79 -10.79 2.01
C TYR A 36 13.70 -11.09 0.82
N LEU A 37 14.98 -10.75 0.92
CA LEU A 37 15.96 -11.07 -0.11
C LEU A 37 16.92 -12.15 0.39
N LEU A 38 16.81 -13.35 -0.16
CA LEU A 38 17.54 -14.53 0.30
C LEU A 38 18.75 -14.80 -0.59
N LEU A 39 19.89 -15.10 0.03
CA LEU A 39 21.12 -15.49 -0.65
C LEU A 39 21.33 -17.01 -0.61
N TYR A 40 21.60 -17.59 -1.77
CA TYR A 40 21.91 -19.00 -1.94
C TYR A 40 23.26 -19.19 -2.63
N ILE A 41 24.04 -20.18 -2.20
CA ILE A 41 25.27 -20.58 -2.90
C ILE A 41 25.11 -21.95 -3.52
N TYR A 42 25.51 -22.06 -4.78
CA TYR A 42 25.71 -23.34 -5.45
C TYR A 42 27.19 -23.70 -5.33
N THR A 43 27.46 -24.86 -4.74
CA THR A 43 28.82 -25.40 -4.60
C THR A 43 28.95 -26.72 -5.33
N VAL A 44 30.15 -27.00 -5.84
CA VAL A 44 30.52 -28.29 -6.42
C VAL A 44 31.44 -29.01 -5.45
N LYS A 45 31.07 -30.25 -5.09
CA LYS A 45 31.89 -31.17 -4.27
C LYS A 45 32.10 -32.48 -5.03
N GLY A 46 33.29 -33.09 -4.91
CA GLY A 46 33.62 -34.40 -5.49
C GLY A 46 34.86 -34.40 -6.39
N ILE A 47 35.37 -35.60 -6.67
CA ILE A 47 36.58 -35.84 -7.47
C ILE A 47 36.17 -36.34 -8.86
N PHE A 48 36.73 -35.72 -9.90
CA PHE A 48 36.65 -36.10 -11.32
C PHE A 48 35.23 -36.40 -11.85
N PHE A 49 34.75 -37.64 -11.77
CA PHE A 49 33.47 -38.10 -12.33
C PHE A 49 32.26 -38.02 -11.38
N PHE A 50 32.47 -37.84 -10.06
CA PHE A 50 31.38 -37.79 -9.07
C PHE A 50 31.15 -36.37 -8.52
N LYS A 51 31.21 -35.36 -9.40
CA LYS A 51 30.91 -33.98 -9.02
C LYS A 51 29.42 -33.82 -8.80
N ARG A 52 29.02 -33.39 -7.60
CA ARG A 52 27.64 -33.05 -7.26
C ARG A 52 27.55 -31.55 -7.02
N THR A 53 26.58 -30.91 -7.68
CA THR A 53 26.18 -29.53 -7.39
C THR A 53 25.12 -29.55 -6.30
N THR A 54 25.29 -28.69 -5.30
CA THR A 54 24.35 -28.54 -4.17
C THR A 54 24.08 -27.06 -3.93
N ARG A 55 22.81 -26.72 -3.69
CA ARG A 55 22.36 -25.38 -3.31
C ARG A 55 22.25 -25.29 -1.79
N HIS A 56 22.75 -24.20 -1.21
CA HIS A 56 22.70 -23.94 0.22
C HIS A 56 22.17 -22.53 0.46
N LEU A 57 21.23 -22.38 1.39
CA LEU A 57 20.80 -21.07 1.88
C LEU A 57 21.90 -20.49 2.78
N LEU A 58 22.36 -19.30 2.47
CA LEU A 58 23.36 -18.57 3.27
C LEU A 58 22.70 -17.72 4.34
N GLY A 59 21.59 -17.06 4.00
CA GLY A 59 20.90 -16.13 4.89
C GLY A 59 20.07 -15.11 4.13
N GLU A 60 19.57 -14.14 4.87
CA GLU A 60 18.79 -13.02 4.36
C GLU A 60 19.66 -11.76 4.30
N VAL A 61 19.50 -10.95 3.24
CA VAL A 61 20.13 -9.63 3.17
C VAL A 61 19.30 -8.66 4.00
N SER A 62 19.92 -8.06 4.99
CA SER A 62 19.25 -7.11 5.89
C SER A 62 19.95 -5.76 5.86
N SER A 63 19.18 -4.68 5.91
CA SER A 63 19.73 -3.34 6.05
C SER A 63 20.28 -3.15 7.47
N PRO A 64 21.51 -2.64 7.63
CA PRO A 64 21.99 -2.11 8.89
C PRO A 64 21.02 -1.08 9.51
N GLU A 65 21.02 -0.96 10.84
CA GLU A 65 20.24 0.07 11.54
C GLU A 65 20.57 1.47 11.00
N GLY A 66 19.54 2.28 10.80
CA GLY A 66 19.67 3.66 10.33
C GLY A 66 19.76 3.86 8.82
N ILE A 67 19.66 2.79 8.01
CA ILE A 67 19.53 2.91 6.56
C ILE A 67 18.04 2.94 6.17
N GLU A 68 17.69 3.86 5.28
CA GLU A 68 16.32 3.94 4.71
C GLU A 68 15.94 2.63 4.02
N TYR A 69 14.68 2.22 4.13
CA TYR A 69 14.21 0.96 3.53
C TYR A 69 14.27 1.00 1.99
N PHE A 70 14.05 2.19 1.40
CA PHE A 70 14.24 2.45 -0.03
C PHE A 70 15.33 3.49 -0.23
N THR A 71 16.18 3.29 -1.24
CA THR A 71 17.17 4.27 -1.70
C THR A 71 17.04 4.41 -3.21
N ASN A 72 16.80 5.63 -3.70
CA ASN A 72 16.60 5.92 -5.14
C ASN A 72 15.52 5.05 -5.81
N GLY A 73 14.41 4.80 -5.10
CA GLY A 73 13.28 4.03 -5.63
C GLY A 73 13.51 2.52 -5.70
N LYS A 74 14.55 1.98 -5.04
CA LYS A 74 14.80 0.54 -4.92
C LYS A 74 14.90 0.13 -3.46
N PRO A 75 14.50 -1.10 -3.09
CA PRO A 75 14.77 -1.63 -1.76
C PRO A 75 16.29 -1.59 -1.47
N SER A 76 16.70 -1.01 -0.34
CA SER A 76 18.12 -0.84 0.00
C SER A 76 18.86 -2.18 0.10
N VAL A 77 18.16 -3.25 0.50
CA VAL A 77 18.69 -4.62 0.51
C VAL A 77 19.07 -5.13 -0.89
N SER A 78 18.41 -4.65 -1.96
CA SER A 78 18.76 -4.99 -3.33
C SER A 78 20.14 -4.42 -3.71
N LEU A 79 20.39 -3.17 -3.34
CA LEU A 79 21.68 -2.51 -3.56
C LEU A 79 22.80 -3.21 -2.79
N LEU A 80 22.53 -3.64 -1.55
CA LEU A 80 23.47 -4.43 -0.75
C LEU A 80 23.75 -5.78 -1.40
N ALA A 81 22.73 -6.49 -1.88
CA ALA A 81 22.91 -7.76 -2.58
C ALA A 81 23.75 -7.60 -3.85
N GLU A 82 23.54 -6.56 -4.65
CA GLU A 82 24.38 -6.25 -5.82
C GLU A 82 25.84 -6.01 -5.41
N GLN A 83 26.08 -5.21 -4.37
CA GLN A 83 27.42 -4.95 -3.85
C GLN A 83 28.10 -6.23 -3.36
N PHE A 84 27.40 -7.03 -2.57
CA PHE A 84 27.91 -8.29 -2.04
C PHE A 84 28.16 -9.31 -3.15
N GLY A 85 27.24 -9.39 -4.11
CA GLY A 85 27.33 -10.23 -5.29
C GLY A 85 28.56 -9.94 -6.14
N ASN A 86 28.83 -8.65 -6.39
CA ASN A 86 30.01 -8.22 -7.13
C ASN A 86 31.31 -8.57 -6.41
N LYS A 87 31.40 -8.29 -5.10
CA LYS A 87 32.57 -8.67 -4.28
C LYS A 87 32.79 -10.19 -4.23
N ALA A 88 31.71 -10.96 -4.11
CA ALA A 88 31.79 -12.43 -4.10
C ALA A 88 32.22 -12.98 -5.46
N SER A 89 31.66 -12.44 -6.55
CA SER A 89 32.04 -12.77 -7.92
C SER A 89 33.54 -12.57 -8.14
N GLU A 90 34.09 -11.44 -7.69
CA GLU A 90 35.52 -11.14 -7.79
C GLU A 90 36.37 -12.05 -6.90
N LYS A 91 36.03 -12.22 -5.61
CA LYS A 91 36.81 -13.06 -4.67
C LYS A 91 36.82 -14.54 -5.07
N TYR A 92 35.68 -15.07 -5.51
CA TYR A 92 35.48 -16.51 -5.70
C TYR A 92 35.48 -16.96 -7.17
N ASN A 93 35.52 -16.02 -8.12
CA ASN A 93 35.34 -16.28 -9.55
C ASN A 93 34.08 -17.12 -9.82
N LEU A 94 32.96 -16.66 -9.25
CA LEU A 94 31.63 -17.28 -9.37
C LEU A 94 30.70 -16.42 -10.22
N THR A 95 29.59 -16.98 -10.70
CA THR A 95 28.52 -16.19 -11.31
C THR A 95 27.64 -15.59 -10.21
N PHE A 96 27.46 -14.27 -10.22
CA PHE A 96 26.39 -13.66 -9.43
C PHE A 96 25.10 -13.63 -10.26
N TYR A 97 24.03 -14.22 -9.72
CA TYR A 97 22.73 -14.31 -10.35
C TYR A 97 21.67 -13.60 -9.52
N PHE A 98 21.14 -12.49 -10.03
CA PHE A 98 20.07 -11.74 -9.40
C PHE A 98 19.07 -11.30 -10.47
N PRO A 99 17.99 -12.08 -10.71
CA PRO A 99 17.08 -11.85 -11.84
C PRO A 99 16.17 -10.64 -11.68
N SER A 100 15.88 -10.18 -10.45
CA SER A 100 15.04 -9.01 -10.19
C SER A 100 15.69 -8.00 -9.23
N PRO A 101 16.72 -7.26 -9.68
CA PRO A 101 17.40 -6.26 -8.85
C PRO A 101 16.60 -4.95 -8.67
N LYS A 102 15.51 -4.78 -9.42
CA LYS A 102 14.70 -3.56 -9.38
C LYS A 102 13.45 -3.72 -8.52
N ASP A 103 12.75 -4.83 -8.69
CA ASP A 103 11.41 -5.05 -8.14
C ASP A 103 11.41 -6.29 -7.23
N THR A 104 10.61 -6.26 -6.17
CA THR A 104 10.39 -7.42 -5.28
C THR A 104 9.48 -8.42 -5.96
N ASP A 105 10.06 -9.50 -6.50
CA ASP A 105 9.32 -10.47 -7.32
C ASP A 105 9.81 -11.91 -7.05
N GLU A 106 8.90 -12.75 -6.56
CA GLU A 106 9.13 -14.16 -6.25
C GLU A 106 8.93 -15.11 -7.44
N ASP A 107 8.37 -14.64 -8.56
CA ASP A 107 8.15 -15.45 -9.77
C ASP A 107 9.42 -15.58 -10.64
N CYS A 108 10.50 -14.93 -10.22
CA CYS A 108 11.78 -15.05 -10.89
C CYS A 108 12.39 -16.46 -10.73
N PRO A 109 12.85 -17.07 -11.82
CA PRO A 109 13.38 -18.43 -11.79
C PRO A 109 14.62 -18.54 -10.90
N ALA A 110 14.80 -19.68 -10.24
CA ALA A 110 16.10 -20.00 -9.68
C ALA A 110 17.14 -20.16 -10.81
N TRP A 111 18.43 -20.04 -10.48
CA TRP A 111 19.53 -20.19 -11.42
C TRP A 111 19.43 -21.48 -12.23
N THR A 112 19.08 -22.59 -11.58
CA THR A 112 18.92 -23.89 -12.23
C THR A 112 17.71 -23.97 -13.18
N GLU A 113 16.73 -23.09 -12.99
CA GLU A 113 15.45 -23.06 -13.71
C GLU A 113 15.45 -22.04 -14.85
N ARG A 114 16.49 -21.21 -14.98
CA ARG A 114 16.61 -20.19 -16.04
C ARG A 114 16.37 -20.69 -17.47
N HIS A 115 16.54 -21.99 -17.71
CA HIS A 115 16.29 -22.62 -19.01
C HIS A 115 14.81 -22.85 -19.31
N LEU A 116 13.95 -22.80 -18.29
CA LEU A 116 12.49 -22.87 -18.38
C LEU A 116 11.86 -21.47 -18.48
N ALA A 117 12.65 -20.44 -18.18
CA ALA A 117 12.18 -19.07 -18.10
C ALA A 117 12.02 -18.44 -19.49
N ILE A 118 11.14 -17.44 -19.54
CA ILE A 118 11.00 -16.54 -20.68
C ILE A 118 11.43 -15.13 -20.26
N THR A 119 11.69 -14.26 -21.24
CA THR A 119 11.88 -12.83 -21.01
C THR A 119 10.53 -12.12 -21.07
N CYS A 120 10.19 -11.37 -20.02
CA CYS A 120 9.05 -10.47 -20.00
C CYS A 120 9.08 -9.54 -21.22
N ALA A 121 7.97 -9.46 -21.96
CA ALA A 121 7.90 -8.67 -23.18
C ALA A 121 8.11 -7.15 -22.95
N ASP A 122 7.85 -6.65 -21.74
CA ASP A 122 7.91 -5.22 -21.42
C ASP A 122 9.24 -4.80 -20.80
N CYS A 123 9.72 -5.56 -19.81
CA CYS A 123 10.91 -5.18 -19.04
C CYS A 123 12.11 -6.10 -19.25
N SER A 124 11.98 -7.14 -20.06
CA SER A 124 13.01 -8.17 -20.32
C SER A 124 13.46 -8.97 -19.08
N LYS A 125 12.79 -8.83 -17.93
CA LYS A 125 13.00 -9.63 -16.71
C LYS A 125 12.76 -11.11 -17.02
N LEU A 126 13.60 -12.00 -16.48
CA LEU A 126 13.39 -13.44 -16.59
C LEU A 126 12.27 -13.88 -15.64
N ILE A 127 11.28 -14.59 -16.15
CA ILE A 127 10.14 -15.07 -15.38
C ILE A 127 9.80 -16.51 -15.74
N ILE A 128 9.23 -17.25 -14.78
CA ILE A 128 8.50 -18.48 -15.07
C ILE A 128 7.06 -18.09 -15.47
N PRO A 129 6.55 -18.53 -16.63
CA PRO A 129 5.16 -18.27 -16.99
C PRO A 129 4.21 -18.80 -15.92
N THR A 130 3.33 -17.93 -15.43
CA THR A 130 2.26 -18.30 -14.49
C THR A 130 1.32 -19.36 -15.07
N ASP A 131 0.82 -20.23 -14.21
CA ASP A 131 -0.24 -21.21 -14.53
C ASP A 131 -1.64 -20.62 -14.36
N SER A 132 -1.76 -19.41 -13.77
CA SER A 132 -3.03 -18.72 -13.58
C SER A 132 -3.72 -18.43 -14.92
N PRO A 133 -5.01 -18.75 -15.06
CA PRO A 133 -5.77 -18.41 -16.26
C PRO A 133 -6.11 -16.91 -16.34
N HIS A 134 -5.87 -16.16 -15.27
CA HIS A 134 -6.21 -14.73 -15.16
C HIS A 134 -5.03 -13.80 -15.42
N LEU A 135 -3.81 -14.35 -15.46
CA LEU A 135 -2.60 -13.56 -15.64
C LEU A 135 -1.99 -13.82 -17.03
N PRO A 136 -1.44 -12.79 -17.68
CA PRO A 136 -0.75 -12.94 -18.96
C PRO A 136 0.51 -13.79 -18.80
N LYS A 137 0.82 -14.58 -19.83
CA LYS A 137 1.91 -15.58 -19.78
C LYS A 137 3.25 -15.06 -20.27
N ASP A 138 3.26 -13.89 -20.91
CA ASP A 138 4.40 -13.30 -21.63
C ASP A 138 5.00 -12.06 -20.92
N ILE A 139 4.41 -11.62 -19.81
CA ILE A 139 4.87 -10.48 -19.01
C ILE A 139 4.90 -10.82 -17.52
N CYS A 140 5.72 -10.11 -16.75
CA CYS A 140 5.77 -10.27 -15.31
C CYS A 140 4.59 -9.58 -14.63
N TYR A 141 4.30 -9.97 -13.38
CA TYR A 141 3.18 -9.44 -12.60
C TYR A 141 3.22 -7.90 -12.48
N ASP A 142 4.37 -7.30 -12.16
CA ASP A 142 4.50 -5.84 -12.05
C ASP A 142 4.18 -5.10 -13.36
N CYS A 143 4.62 -5.64 -14.50
CA CYS A 143 4.31 -5.08 -15.82
C CYS A 143 2.83 -5.25 -16.17
N HIS A 144 2.21 -6.37 -15.78
CA HIS A 144 0.79 -6.57 -15.93
C HIS A 144 -0.02 -5.54 -15.11
N LEU A 145 0.31 -5.34 -13.83
CA LEU A 145 -0.32 -4.30 -13.01
C LEU A 145 -0.15 -2.91 -13.62
N THR A 146 1.06 -2.58 -14.08
CA THR A 146 1.33 -1.30 -14.75
C THR A 146 0.47 -1.13 -16.00
N ARG A 147 0.26 -2.20 -16.78
CA ARG A 147 -0.64 -2.16 -17.95
C ARG A 147 -2.09 -1.91 -17.53
N GLU A 148 -2.60 -2.62 -16.53
CA GLU A 148 -3.97 -2.43 -16.04
C GLU A 148 -4.19 -0.99 -15.49
N GLU A 149 -3.23 -0.46 -14.74
CA GLU A 149 -3.28 0.93 -14.26
C GLU A 149 -3.29 1.93 -15.42
N ASN A 150 -2.43 1.73 -16.42
CA ASN A 150 -2.38 2.59 -17.61
C ASN A 150 -3.65 2.49 -18.46
N GLU A 151 -4.27 1.31 -18.53
CA GLU A 151 -5.57 1.11 -19.19
C GLU A 151 -6.67 1.86 -18.45
N LYS A 152 -6.74 1.78 -17.11
CA LYS A 152 -7.69 2.58 -16.31
C LYS A 152 -7.52 4.08 -16.52
N LEU A 153 -6.28 4.57 -16.63
CA LEU A 153 -5.98 5.95 -16.98
C LEU A 153 -6.51 6.29 -18.38
N LYS A 154 -6.26 5.45 -19.38
CA LYS A 154 -6.70 5.68 -20.77
C LYS A 154 -8.22 5.64 -20.93
N ASP A 155 -8.87 4.72 -20.26
CA ASP A 155 -10.32 4.53 -20.36
C ASP A 155 -11.12 5.52 -19.53
N ASP A 156 -10.45 6.37 -18.74
CA ASP A 156 -11.07 7.32 -17.81
C ASP A 156 -12.06 6.60 -16.87
N SER A 157 -11.65 5.41 -16.40
CA SER A 157 -12.49 4.52 -15.60
C SER A 157 -12.96 5.21 -14.31
N PRO A 158 -14.19 4.96 -13.83
CA PRO A 158 -14.66 5.50 -12.55
C PRO A 158 -13.68 5.18 -11.42
N ALA A 159 -13.39 6.15 -10.55
CA ALA A 159 -12.69 5.89 -9.29
C ALA A 159 -13.62 5.12 -8.33
N ASP A 160 -13.05 4.69 -7.20
CA ASP A 160 -13.92 4.32 -6.09
C ASP A 160 -14.66 5.59 -5.62
N GLY A 161 -16.00 5.55 -5.57
CA GLY A 161 -16.82 6.71 -5.21
C GLY A 161 -16.76 7.06 -3.73
N GLY A 162 -15.58 6.89 -3.13
CA GLY A 162 -15.33 6.87 -1.71
C GLY A 162 -15.63 8.19 -1.01
N VAL A 163 -15.58 8.13 0.32
CA VAL A 163 -15.98 9.22 1.20
C VAL A 163 -14.89 9.45 2.23
N HIS A 164 -14.36 10.67 2.26
CA HIS A 164 -13.45 11.13 3.31
C HIS A 164 -14.23 11.89 4.37
N MET A 165 -13.87 11.66 5.63
CA MET A 165 -14.48 12.32 6.77
C MET A 165 -13.43 13.08 7.56
N TYR A 166 -13.73 14.33 7.91
CA TYR A 166 -12.85 15.23 8.66
C TYR A 166 -13.56 15.88 9.84
N LEU A 167 -12.80 16.20 10.89
CA LEU A 167 -13.13 17.31 11.77
C LEU A 167 -12.63 18.60 11.12
N TYR A 168 -13.49 19.62 11.07
CA TYR A 168 -13.13 20.93 10.54
C TYR A 168 -13.36 22.03 11.57
N LYS A 169 -12.39 22.94 11.69
CA LYS A 169 -12.48 24.16 12.50
C LYS A 169 -11.42 25.17 12.03
N ASP A 170 -11.82 26.43 11.84
CA ASP A 170 -10.89 27.55 11.58
C ASP A 170 -9.85 27.27 10.46
N ASP A 171 -10.30 26.68 9.35
CA ASP A 171 -9.47 26.23 8.22
C ASP A 171 -8.47 25.10 8.51
N GLU A 172 -8.57 24.47 9.68
CA GLU A 172 -7.86 23.24 10.02
C GLU A 172 -8.73 21.99 9.78
N TYR A 173 -8.10 20.96 9.23
CA TYR A 173 -8.72 19.69 8.87
C TYR A 173 -8.02 18.54 9.57
N GLU A 174 -8.75 17.78 10.38
CA GLU A 174 -8.25 16.56 11.01
C GLU A 174 -8.92 15.33 10.35
N PRO A 175 -8.17 14.48 9.64
CA PRO A 175 -8.73 13.30 8.99
C PRO A 175 -9.22 12.30 10.04
N ILE A 176 -10.47 11.89 9.92
CA ILE A 176 -11.07 10.83 10.74
C ILE A 176 -10.93 9.49 10.04
N GLY A 177 -11.23 9.44 8.74
CA GLY A 177 -11.11 8.20 7.97
C GLY A 177 -11.66 8.31 6.56
N TYR A 178 -11.41 7.25 5.80
CA TYR A 178 -11.89 7.05 4.43
C TYR A 178 -12.67 5.73 4.37
N CYS A 179 -13.74 5.71 3.58
CA CYS A 179 -14.47 4.49 3.25
C CYS A 179 -14.88 4.52 1.78
N THR A 180 -14.68 3.40 1.07
CA THR A 180 -15.15 3.24 -0.32
C THR A 180 -16.67 3.35 -0.43
N ASN A 181 -17.41 2.88 0.58
CA ASN A 181 -18.86 3.03 0.67
C ASN A 181 -19.21 3.74 1.97
N PHE A 182 -20.05 4.78 1.89
CA PHE A 182 -20.47 5.57 3.03
C PHE A 182 -21.02 4.72 4.19
N GLU A 183 -21.77 3.67 3.87
CA GLU A 183 -22.40 2.73 4.81
C GLU A 183 -21.38 1.97 5.68
N SER A 184 -20.11 1.98 5.29
CA SER A 184 -19.02 1.38 6.07
C SER A 184 -18.63 2.22 7.29
N PHE A 185 -18.96 3.52 7.30
CA PHE A 185 -18.77 4.33 8.49
C PHE A 185 -19.74 3.88 9.61
N PRO A 186 -19.25 3.68 10.85
CA PRO A 186 -20.11 3.28 11.97
C PRO A 186 -21.25 4.27 12.24
N ILE A 187 -21.05 5.53 11.89
CA ILE A 187 -22.02 6.61 12.07
C ILE A 187 -23.08 6.68 10.97
N ALA A 188 -22.84 6.06 9.81
CA ALA A 188 -23.68 6.23 8.61
C ALA A 188 -25.17 5.94 8.85
N PRO A 189 -25.57 4.86 9.57
CA PRO A 189 -26.99 4.58 9.82
C PRO A 189 -27.73 5.69 10.58
N PHE A 190 -27.02 6.55 11.31
CA PHE A 190 -27.61 7.59 12.17
C PHE A 190 -27.75 8.95 11.49
N ILE A 191 -27.08 9.14 10.35
CA ILE A 191 -27.01 10.41 9.59
C ILE A 191 -27.43 10.24 8.13
N GLU A 192 -27.94 9.07 7.75
CA GLU A 192 -28.30 8.72 6.38
C GLU A 192 -29.26 9.74 5.74
N GLU A 193 -30.25 10.23 6.49
CA GLU A 193 -31.22 11.24 6.04
C GLU A 193 -30.56 12.59 5.68
N LYS A 194 -29.44 12.92 6.33
CA LYS A 194 -28.68 14.16 6.07
C LYS A 194 -27.83 14.03 4.80
N VAL A 195 -27.58 12.80 4.34
CA VAL A 195 -26.70 12.48 3.21
C VAL A 195 -27.50 12.18 1.93
N LYS A 196 -28.47 11.25 1.98
CA LYS A 196 -29.11 10.66 0.77
C LYS A 196 -29.64 11.65 -0.25
N ASN A 197 -30.19 12.78 0.19
CA ASN A 197 -30.82 13.76 -0.70
C ASN A 197 -29.86 14.85 -1.21
N ARG A 198 -28.57 14.79 -0.85
CA ARG A 198 -27.58 15.81 -1.18
C ARG A 198 -26.54 15.37 -2.21
N LEU A 199 -26.55 14.10 -2.61
CA LEU A 199 -25.51 13.54 -3.47
C LEU A 199 -25.87 13.65 -4.96
N ASN A 200 -24.92 14.15 -5.74
CA ASN A 200 -24.90 14.19 -7.19
C ASN A 200 -23.89 13.14 -7.71
N GLU A 201 -24.22 12.44 -8.77
CA GLU A 201 -23.36 11.40 -9.34
C GLU A 201 -22.11 11.95 -10.04
N ASN A 202 -22.12 13.23 -10.43
CA ASN A 202 -21.08 13.85 -11.25
C ASN A 202 -20.40 15.04 -10.56
N ALA A 203 -20.44 15.11 -9.22
CA ALA A 203 -19.83 16.20 -8.48
C ALA A 203 -19.28 15.74 -7.12
N ILE A 204 -18.34 16.53 -6.60
CA ILE A 204 -17.89 16.39 -5.21
C ILE A 204 -18.88 17.10 -4.31
N ASP A 205 -19.58 16.34 -3.49
CA ASP A 205 -20.52 16.88 -2.51
C ASP A 205 -19.91 16.93 -1.12
N ILE A 206 -20.18 18.02 -0.41
CA ILE A 206 -19.73 18.22 0.97
C ILE A 206 -20.95 18.23 1.87
N VAL A 207 -21.08 17.20 2.71
CA VAL A 207 -22.12 17.16 3.75
C VAL A 207 -21.48 17.60 5.07
N LYS A 208 -22.09 18.57 5.73
CA LYS A 208 -21.64 19.08 7.03
C LYS A 208 -22.61 18.69 8.12
N LEU A 209 -22.10 18.27 9.28
CA LEU A 209 -22.85 18.12 10.52
C LEU A 209 -22.35 19.15 11.52
N ASP A 210 -23.24 20.05 11.91
CA ASP A 210 -22.92 21.07 12.90
C ASP A 210 -22.89 20.51 14.32
N ARG A 211 -22.60 21.37 15.30
CA ARG A 211 -22.52 20.96 16.70
C ARG A 211 -23.81 20.31 17.21
N GLN A 212 -24.98 20.77 16.77
CA GLN A 212 -26.26 20.21 17.22
C GLN A 212 -26.49 18.82 16.61
N ASP A 213 -26.17 18.66 15.32
CA ASP A 213 -26.19 17.36 14.64
C ASP A 213 -25.25 16.36 15.33
N ILE A 214 -24.03 16.79 15.72
CA ILE A 214 -23.05 15.94 16.39
C ILE A 214 -23.52 15.53 17.80
N ILE A 215 -24.17 16.42 18.55
CA ILE A 215 -24.76 16.08 19.85
C ILE A 215 -25.85 15.00 19.70
N GLU A 216 -26.72 15.14 18.71
CA GLU A 216 -27.75 14.14 18.42
C GLU A 216 -27.14 12.80 17.99
N LEU A 217 -26.15 12.84 17.09
CA LEU A 217 -25.39 11.68 16.64
C LEU A 217 -24.75 10.95 17.83
N LYS A 218 -24.07 11.69 18.72
CA LYS A 218 -23.45 11.12 19.92
C LYS A 218 -24.48 10.33 20.74
N GLY A 219 -25.65 10.92 21.02
CA GLY A 219 -26.70 10.23 21.78
C GLY A 219 -27.19 8.96 21.09
N LYS A 220 -27.34 8.97 19.76
CA LYS A 220 -27.69 7.77 18.98
C LYS A 220 -26.60 6.69 19.03
N LEU A 221 -25.32 7.09 18.93
CA LEU A 221 -24.17 6.19 19.02
C LEU A 221 -24.05 5.55 20.40
N GLU A 222 -24.19 6.33 21.48
CA GLU A 222 -24.15 5.83 22.86
C GLU A 222 -25.26 4.81 23.11
N ASN A 223 -26.50 5.10 22.66
CA ASN A 223 -27.61 4.17 22.79
C ASN A 223 -27.35 2.84 22.05
N ALA A 224 -26.83 2.90 20.82
CA ALA A 224 -26.52 1.71 20.04
C ALA A 224 -25.35 0.92 20.63
N LEU A 225 -24.33 1.61 21.15
CA LEU A 225 -23.18 1.01 21.81
C LEU A 225 -23.60 0.32 23.12
N ASP A 226 -24.40 0.98 23.97
CA ASP A 226 -24.90 0.41 25.21
C ASP A 226 -25.65 -0.91 24.96
N GLN A 227 -26.53 -0.95 23.94
CA GLN A 227 -27.25 -2.18 23.54
C GLN A 227 -26.32 -3.32 23.09
N LYS A 228 -25.17 -3.00 22.49
CA LYS A 228 -24.16 -3.98 22.10
C LYS A 228 -23.38 -4.47 23.31
N LEU A 229 -23.02 -3.56 24.21
CA LEU A 229 -22.29 -3.88 25.43
C LEU A 229 -23.13 -4.71 26.42
N ASP A 230 -24.46 -4.60 26.39
CA ASP A 230 -25.36 -5.49 27.15
C ASP A 230 -25.24 -6.97 26.74
N LYS A 231 -24.76 -7.23 25.52
CA LYS A 231 -24.54 -8.57 24.95
C LYS A 231 -23.06 -8.89 24.76
N TYR A 232 -22.18 -8.06 25.30
CA TYR A 232 -20.74 -8.25 25.16
C TYR A 232 -20.28 -9.52 25.87
N GLU A 233 -19.42 -10.27 25.19
CA GLU A 233 -18.75 -11.46 25.73
C GLU A 233 -17.24 -11.26 25.65
N ILE A 234 -16.52 -11.72 26.67
CA ILE A 234 -15.06 -11.66 26.68
C ILE A 234 -14.52 -12.53 25.53
N PRO A 235 -13.47 -12.08 24.82
CA PRO A 235 -12.93 -12.82 23.69
C PRO A 235 -12.46 -14.23 24.07
N VAL A 236 -13.02 -15.24 23.39
CA VAL A 236 -12.59 -16.65 23.51
C VAL A 236 -11.52 -16.96 22.47
N ILE A 237 -10.27 -17.16 22.92
CA ILE A 237 -9.12 -17.42 22.05
C ILE A 237 -8.94 -18.94 21.86
N ASP A 238 -9.06 -19.41 20.61
CA ASP A 238 -8.60 -20.74 20.23
C ASP A 238 -7.06 -20.78 20.26
N GLU A 239 -6.48 -21.62 21.12
CA GLU A 239 -5.03 -21.80 21.25
C GLU A 239 -4.34 -22.08 19.90
N ARG A 240 -5.02 -22.75 18.96
CA ARG A 240 -4.47 -23.02 17.61
C ARG A 240 -4.30 -21.74 16.77
N LYS A 241 -5.08 -20.70 17.06
CA LYS A 241 -5.11 -19.41 16.35
C LYS A 241 -4.46 -18.28 17.13
N LYS A 242 -3.98 -18.54 18.35
CA LYS A 242 -3.45 -17.54 19.27
C LYS A 242 -2.41 -16.60 18.65
N ARG A 243 -1.54 -17.11 17.78
CA ARG A 243 -0.52 -16.29 17.07
C ARG A 243 -1.10 -15.26 16.09
N PHE A 244 -2.37 -15.40 15.70
CA PHE A 244 -3.07 -14.50 14.76
C PHE A 244 -4.13 -13.64 15.45
N ILE A 245 -4.43 -13.90 16.71
CA ILE A 245 -5.44 -13.15 17.47
C ILE A 245 -4.73 -12.05 18.24
N ILE A 246 -5.15 -10.82 17.97
CA ILE A 246 -4.70 -9.63 18.68
C ILE A 246 -5.90 -9.09 19.46
N THR A 247 -5.76 -8.95 20.78
CA THR A 247 -6.72 -8.25 21.61
C THR A 247 -6.21 -6.87 22.02
N HIS A 248 -7.11 -5.95 22.29
CA HIS A 248 -6.83 -4.63 22.85
C HIS A 248 -7.91 -4.23 23.84
N THR A 249 -7.54 -3.38 24.79
CA THR A 249 -8.46 -2.90 25.82
C THR A 249 -8.92 -1.48 25.49
N LEU A 250 -10.23 -1.24 25.52
CA LEU A 250 -10.82 0.10 25.43
C LEU A 250 -11.63 0.42 26.68
N LYS A 251 -11.73 1.70 27.01
CA LYS A 251 -12.48 2.18 28.17
C LYS A 251 -13.71 2.95 27.71
N TYR A 252 -14.88 2.59 28.25
CA TYR A 252 -16.13 3.29 28.00
C TYR A 252 -16.97 3.39 29.28
N LYS A 253 -17.45 4.60 29.60
CA LYS A 253 -18.18 4.92 30.84
C LYS A 253 -17.52 4.37 32.12
N GLY A 254 -16.18 4.43 32.17
CA GLY A 254 -15.41 3.98 33.34
C GLY A 254 -15.16 2.48 33.42
N LYS A 255 -15.68 1.67 32.48
CA LYS A 255 -15.43 0.22 32.39
C LYS A 255 -14.43 -0.09 31.28
N GLU A 256 -13.63 -1.13 31.48
CA GLU A 256 -12.70 -1.64 30.47
C GLU A 256 -13.30 -2.85 29.75
N TYR A 257 -13.11 -2.90 28.43
CA TYR A 257 -13.56 -3.98 27.56
C TYR A 257 -12.37 -4.52 26.78
N GLU A 258 -12.13 -5.82 26.87
CA GLU A 258 -11.14 -6.50 26.04
C GLU A 258 -11.80 -6.91 24.71
N LEU A 259 -11.26 -6.42 23.60
CA LEU A 259 -11.84 -6.59 22.27
C LEU A 259 -10.84 -7.32 21.36
N MET A 260 -11.34 -8.15 20.46
CA MET A 260 -10.53 -8.81 19.43
C MET A 260 -10.51 -7.93 18.18
N ARG A 261 -9.32 -7.65 17.64
CA ARG A 261 -9.18 -6.88 16.39
C ARG A 261 -9.58 -7.69 15.16
N ASN A 262 -9.31 -8.98 15.18
CA ASN A 262 -9.54 -9.90 14.06
C ASN A 262 -10.43 -11.05 14.52
N PHE A 263 -11.20 -11.63 13.59
CA PHE A 263 -12.03 -12.83 13.81
C PHE A 263 -13.25 -12.66 14.75
N ASN A 264 -13.61 -11.43 15.13
CA ASN A 264 -14.84 -11.16 15.88
C ASN A 264 -15.47 -9.84 15.45
N ASP A 265 -16.44 -9.92 14.55
CA ASP A 265 -17.10 -8.76 13.95
C ASP A 265 -17.83 -7.88 14.97
N GLU A 266 -18.38 -8.45 16.04
CA GLU A 266 -19.04 -7.66 17.08
C GLU A 266 -18.03 -6.88 17.92
N HIS A 267 -16.86 -7.43 18.20
CA HIS A 267 -15.79 -6.71 18.92
C HIS A 267 -15.25 -5.56 18.07
N ILE A 268 -15.07 -5.79 16.77
CA ILE A 268 -14.70 -4.75 15.80
C ILE A 268 -15.75 -3.64 15.80
N ARG A 269 -17.05 -3.99 15.72
CA ARG A 269 -18.14 -3.02 15.79
C ARG A 269 -18.11 -2.23 17.10
N ILE A 270 -18.02 -2.89 18.25
CA ILE A 270 -17.95 -2.22 19.56
C ILE A 270 -16.76 -1.24 19.59
N SER A 271 -15.57 -1.66 19.14
CA SER A 271 -14.39 -0.81 19.06
C SER A 271 -14.64 0.44 18.21
N ASN A 272 -15.24 0.26 17.03
CA ASN A 272 -15.55 1.34 16.12
C ASN A 272 -16.60 2.32 16.69
N PHE A 273 -17.60 1.82 17.41
CA PHE A 273 -18.59 2.66 18.10
C PHE A 273 -17.96 3.46 19.25
N ILE A 274 -17.09 2.86 20.06
CA ILE A 274 -16.36 3.56 21.12
C ILE A 274 -15.56 4.72 20.52
N HIS A 275 -14.75 4.46 19.49
CA HIS A 275 -13.99 5.51 18.81
C HIS A 275 -14.89 6.59 18.20
N SER A 276 -16.02 6.22 17.59
CA SER A 276 -16.96 7.20 17.04
C SER A 276 -17.55 8.12 18.13
N VAL A 277 -17.84 7.57 19.31
CA VAL A 277 -18.31 8.37 20.47
C VAL A 277 -17.19 9.29 20.96
N GLU A 278 -15.96 8.79 21.10
CA GLU A 278 -14.79 9.60 21.51
C GLU A 278 -14.54 10.75 20.53
N THR A 279 -14.61 10.50 19.22
CA THR A 279 -14.49 11.54 18.18
C THR A 279 -15.62 12.55 18.27
N ALA A 280 -16.86 12.13 18.54
CA ALA A 280 -17.99 13.05 18.72
C ALA A 280 -17.84 13.92 19.98
N GLU A 281 -17.36 13.33 21.08
CA GLU A 281 -17.05 14.06 22.31
C GLU A 281 -15.98 15.13 22.11
N LYS A 282 -14.89 14.76 21.45
CA LYS A 282 -13.83 15.70 21.06
C LYS A 282 -14.41 16.84 20.23
N ALA A 283 -15.20 16.53 19.19
CA ALA A 283 -15.77 17.53 18.31
C ALA A 283 -16.68 18.52 19.06
N ILE A 284 -17.51 18.03 19.98
CA ILE A 284 -18.38 18.87 20.80
C ILE A 284 -17.58 19.76 21.76
N ALA A 285 -16.55 19.21 22.39
CA ALA A 285 -15.74 19.91 23.38
C ALA A 285 -14.87 21.00 22.76
N GLU A 286 -14.30 20.73 21.59
CA GLU A 286 -13.34 21.61 20.91
C GLU A 286 -14.00 22.47 19.81
N ASN A 287 -15.32 22.33 19.62
CA ASN A 287 -16.14 23.06 18.67
C ASN A 287 -15.75 22.82 17.19
N TYR A 288 -15.51 21.55 16.85
CA TYR A 288 -15.40 21.10 15.46
C TYR A 288 -16.77 20.83 14.85
N ILE A 289 -16.82 20.86 13.52
CA ILE A 289 -17.90 20.25 12.72
C ILE A 289 -17.40 19.00 12.02
N TYR A 290 -18.31 18.10 11.63
CA TYR A 290 -17.95 17.02 10.72
C TYR A 290 -18.15 17.47 9.28
N GLU A 291 -17.18 17.19 8.42
CA GLU A 291 -17.31 17.34 6.98
C GLU A 291 -17.06 16.01 6.28
N PHE A 292 -17.99 15.63 5.40
CA PHE A 292 -17.92 14.45 4.56
C PHE A 292 -17.75 14.90 3.11
N TYR A 293 -16.68 14.44 2.47
CA TYR A 293 -16.36 14.71 1.08
C TYR A 293 -16.67 13.45 0.28
N PHE A 294 -17.70 13.52 -0.56
CA PHE A 294 -18.13 12.43 -1.41
C PHE A 294 -17.49 12.59 -2.79
N ASN A 295 -16.63 11.66 -3.19
CA ASN A 295 -15.79 11.78 -4.39
C ASN A 295 -16.50 11.34 -5.67
N LYS A 296 -17.81 11.58 -5.77
CA LYS A 296 -18.58 11.21 -6.97
C LYS A 296 -18.14 12.07 -8.17
N GLY A 297 -18.15 11.48 -9.35
CA GLY A 297 -17.70 12.16 -10.59
C GLY A 297 -16.17 12.22 -10.80
N ILE A 298 -15.38 11.70 -9.87
CA ILE A 298 -13.92 11.53 -10.01
C ILE A 298 -13.62 10.20 -10.71
N THR A 299 -12.73 10.23 -11.70
CA THR A 299 -12.21 9.04 -12.38
C THR A 299 -10.85 8.65 -11.82
N TYR A 300 -10.38 7.44 -12.14
CA TYR A 300 -9.02 7.00 -11.80
C TYR A 300 -7.96 7.96 -12.34
N ARG A 301 -8.22 8.55 -13.51
CA ARG A 301 -7.35 9.57 -14.13
C ARG A 301 -7.31 10.85 -13.30
N ASP A 302 -8.46 11.34 -12.85
CA ASP A 302 -8.56 12.53 -12.01
C ASP A 302 -7.81 12.34 -10.68
N ASP A 303 -8.04 11.21 -9.98
CA ASP A 303 -7.35 10.86 -8.73
C ASP A 303 -5.83 10.78 -8.93
N SER A 304 -5.37 10.10 -9.99
CA SER A 304 -3.95 10.02 -10.32
C SER A 304 -3.31 11.40 -10.52
N PHE A 305 -4.00 12.34 -11.18
CA PHE A 305 -3.52 13.70 -11.35
C PHE A 305 -3.40 14.43 -10.01
N LEU A 306 -4.43 14.34 -9.16
CA LEU A 306 -4.43 14.97 -7.85
C LEU A 306 -3.32 14.41 -6.94
N ARG A 307 -3.16 13.08 -6.89
CA ARG A 307 -2.08 12.42 -6.13
C ARG A 307 -0.70 12.82 -6.64
N PHE A 308 -0.50 12.89 -7.95
CA PHE A 308 0.76 13.34 -8.53
C PHE A 308 1.07 14.78 -8.12
N ILE A 309 0.12 15.70 -8.28
CA ILE A 309 0.30 17.11 -7.92
C ILE A 309 0.58 17.24 -6.41
N HIS A 310 -0.15 16.52 -5.57
CA HIS A 310 -0.04 16.61 -4.12
C HIS A 310 1.23 15.95 -3.57
N TYR A 311 1.42 14.66 -3.80
CA TYR A 311 2.48 13.89 -3.16
C TYR A 311 3.83 14.02 -3.88
N VAL A 312 3.84 14.06 -5.21
CA VAL A 312 5.09 14.11 -5.99
C VAL A 312 5.56 15.54 -6.22
N CYS A 313 4.63 16.45 -6.55
CA CYS A 313 4.96 17.85 -6.80
C CYS A 313 4.75 18.76 -5.59
N HIS A 314 4.45 18.22 -4.41
CA HIS A 314 4.25 18.98 -3.17
C HIS A 314 3.19 20.09 -3.30
N GLY A 315 2.10 19.79 -4.00
CA GLY A 315 0.91 20.63 -4.14
C GLY A 315 0.93 21.62 -5.31
N ARG A 316 2.05 21.77 -6.03
CA ARG A 316 2.14 22.73 -7.15
C ARG A 316 3.07 22.22 -8.25
N THR A 317 2.65 22.38 -9.51
CA THR A 317 3.43 22.00 -10.69
C THR A 317 3.07 22.87 -11.90
N ASN A 318 3.53 22.50 -13.09
CA ASN A 318 3.09 23.08 -14.36
C ASN A 318 2.54 22.00 -15.31
N ILE A 319 1.81 22.42 -16.34
CA ILE A 319 1.16 21.52 -17.30
C ILE A 319 2.20 20.63 -18.02
N ALA A 320 3.38 21.16 -18.35
CA ALA A 320 4.41 20.40 -19.05
C ALA A 320 4.96 19.23 -18.22
N ASP A 321 5.15 19.42 -16.91
CA ASP A 321 5.58 18.35 -16.01
C ASP A 321 4.51 17.26 -15.87
N ILE A 322 3.23 17.63 -15.89
CA ILE A 322 2.12 16.67 -15.92
C ILE A 322 2.11 15.90 -17.25
N SER A 323 2.20 16.58 -18.39
CA SER A 323 2.32 15.92 -19.71
C SER A 323 3.51 14.96 -19.76
N ASN A 324 4.66 15.37 -19.22
CA ASN A 324 5.84 14.52 -19.15
C ASN A 324 5.61 13.27 -18.28
N ARG A 325 4.93 13.41 -17.14
CA ARG A 325 4.58 12.28 -16.26
C ARG A 325 3.73 11.23 -16.97
N TYR A 326 2.76 11.65 -17.77
CA TYR A 326 1.82 10.78 -18.47
C TYR A 326 2.19 10.53 -19.94
N THR A 327 3.44 10.81 -20.31
CA THR A 327 3.95 10.58 -21.67
C THR A 327 3.83 9.09 -22.03
N ASN A 328 3.39 8.82 -23.26
CA ASN A 328 3.06 7.47 -23.79
C ASN A 328 1.83 6.79 -23.16
N ILE A 329 1.17 7.44 -22.20
CA ILE A 329 -0.09 6.95 -21.60
C ILE A 329 -1.25 7.80 -22.09
N LEU A 330 -1.13 9.13 -22.00
CA LEU A 330 -2.14 10.10 -22.40
C LEU A 330 -1.59 11.08 -23.45
N THR A 331 -2.48 11.63 -24.26
CA THR A 331 -2.20 12.76 -25.15
C THR A 331 -2.24 14.09 -24.39
N ASP A 332 -1.57 15.13 -24.90
CA ASP A 332 -1.65 16.47 -24.33
C ASP A 332 -3.10 17.00 -24.26
N THR A 333 -3.94 16.59 -25.21
CA THR A 333 -5.36 16.97 -25.23
C THR A 333 -6.11 16.36 -24.05
N GLU A 334 -5.87 15.07 -23.74
CA GLU A 334 -6.47 14.39 -22.59
C GLU A 334 -5.97 15.00 -21.28
N VAL A 335 -4.68 15.31 -21.16
CA VAL A 335 -4.10 15.99 -20.00
C VAL A 335 -4.81 17.33 -19.75
N LEU A 336 -4.95 18.16 -20.79
CA LEU A 336 -5.64 19.45 -20.67
C LEU A 336 -7.14 19.32 -20.35
N GLN A 337 -7.81 18.30 -20.88
CA GLN A 337 -9.22 18.04 -20.59
C GLN A 337 -9.41 17.62 -19.13
N THR A 338 -8.58 16.72 -18.61
CA THR A 338 -8.59 16.30 -17.21
C THR A 338 -8.31 17.47 -16.27
N LEU A 339 -7.32 18.31 -16.58
CA LEU A 339 -7.05 19.50 -15.77
C LEU A 339 -8.22 20.49 -15.76
N LYS A 340 -8.87 20.73 -16.90
CA LYS A 340 -10.08 21.56 -16.98
C LYS A 340 -11.23 20.99 -16.16
N LYS A 341 -11.43 19.67 -16.19
CA LYS A 341 -12.43 18.99 -15.37
C LYS A 341 -12.13 19.20 -13.88
N LEU A 342 -10.90 18.97 -13.45
CA LEU A 342 -10.47 19.17 -12.06
C LEU A 342 -10.60 20.63 -11.61
N GLU A 343 -10.33 21.60 -12.49
CA GLU A 343 -10.55 23.03 -12.23
C GLU A 343 -12.05 23.35 -12.07
N GLN A 344 -12.91 22.80 -12.94
CA GLN A 344 -14.37 22.94 -12.82
C GLN A 344 -14.91 22.34 -11.52
N LEU A 345 -14.33 21.22 -11.09
CA LEU A 345 -14.61 20.60 -9.78
C LEU A 345 -13.95 21.34 -8.62
N ARG A 346 -13.20 22.43 -8.88
CA ARG A 346 -12.47 23.25 -7.90
C ARG A 346 -11.41 22.48 -7.11
N CYS A 347 -10.89 21.39 -7.65
CA CYS A 347 -9.83 20.58 -7.03
C CYS A 347 -8.44 21.14 -7.32
N VAL A 348 -8.31 21.90 -8.41
CA VAL A 348 -7.08 22.61 -8.78
C VAL A 348 -7.40 24.04 -9.21
N MET A 349 -6.40 24.91 -9.15
CA MET A 349 -6.40 26.23 -9.79
C MET A 349 -5.37 26.23 -10.92
N ILE A 350 -5.77 26.74 -12.09
CA ILE A 350 -4.87 26.88 -13.24
C ILE A 350 -4.63 28.37 -13.50
N SER A 351 -3.37 28.78 -13.55
CA SER A 351 -2.97 30.15 -13.85
C SER A 351 -1.80 30.16 -14.82
N ASN A 352 -2.02 30.65 -16.04
CA ASN A 352 -1.10 30.46 -17.18
C ASN A 352 -0.83 28.95 -17.36
N ASP A 353 0.40 28.52 -17.13
CA ASP A 353 0.82 27.11 -17.19
C ASP A 353 0.96 26.46 -15.80
N GLY A 354 0.74 27.22 -14.72
CA GLY A 354 0.86 26.73 -13.34
C GLY A 354 -0.42 26.03 -12.87
N VAL A 355 -0.24 24.88 -12.21
CA VAL A 355 -1.32 24.09 -11.60
C VAL A 355 -1.06 23.96 -10.11
N GLN A 356 -2.05 24.29 -9.29
CA GLN A 356 -1.98 24.17 -7.83
C GLN A 356 -3.19 23.42 -7.29
N ILE A 357 -2.98 22.45 -6.40
CA ILE A 357 -4.09 21.75 -5.74
C ILE A 357 -4.78 22.68 -4.72
N THR A 358 -6.11 22.64 -4.67
CA THR A 358 -6.90 23.38 -3.68
C THR A 358 -7.09 22.58 -2.40
N GLN A 359 -7.65 23.21 -1.36
CA GLN A 359 -8.06 22.50 -0.16
C GLN A 359 -9.07 21.37 -0.47
N LEU A 360 -10.02 21.63 -1.38
CA LEU A 360 -10.98 20.61 -1.81
C LEU A 360 -10.28 19.41 -2.46
N GLY A 361 -9.30 19.67 -3.34
CA GLY A 361 -8.51 18.61 -3.98
C GLY A 361 -7.70 17.80 -2.96
N GLN A 362 -7.23 18.41 -1.88
CA GLN A 362 -6.51 17.72 -0.81
C GLN A 362 -7.44 16.87 0.08
N CYS A 363 -8.68 17.29 0.28
CA CYS A 363 -9.65 16.57 1.12
C CYS A 363 -10.21 15.29 0.46
N ILE A 364 -9.89 15.02 -0.80
CA ILE A 364 -10.43 13.88 -1.56
C ILE A 364 -9.37 12.87 -2.01
N ILE A 365 -8.12 12.99 -1.52
CA ILE A 365 -7.00 12.10 -1.89
C ILE A 365 -6.41 11.34 -0.70
#